data_AF-A0A924X723-F1
#
_entry.id   AF-A0A924X723-F1
#
_cell.length_a   1.000
_cell.length_b   1.000
_cell.length_c   1.000
_cell.angle_alpha   90.00
_cell.angle_beta   90.00
_cell.angle_gamma   90.00
#
_symmetry.space_group_name_H-M   'P 1'
#
loop_
_entity.id
_entity.type
_entity.pdbx_description
1 polymer ?
#
loop_
_entity_poly.entity_id
_entity_poly.type
_entity_poly.pdbx_seq_one_letter_code
_entity_poly.pdbx_strand_id
1 'polypeptide(L)'
;MNETAAVRYRKYFDTAEIPAGESKKVAAALGRALHNRARYESVARLIGVPWVLLAALHEREATGNMSRHPANGDKLDRRTVHVPKGLPKRIDPPFTYENCAEEEYAELRKPKDGIWTEEWLAWSAEHFNGMGYAMANRPSPYLVASTTLEESGKYTSDGHFDESHLDGQVGCIALWIAMRAAGISVP
;
A
#
# COMPACT_ATOMS: atom_id res chain seq x y z
N MET A 1 5.27 0.79 16.43
CA MET A 1 5.12 -0.67 16.30
C MET A 1 5.76 -1.35 17.51
N ASN A 2 5.24 -2.48 17.99
CA ASN A 2 5.87 -3.28 19.05
C ASN A 2 6.83 -4.34 18.48
N GLU A 3 7.62 -5.00 19.33
CA GLU A 3 8.63 -5.97 18.90
C GLU A 3 8.04 -7.18 18.15
N THR A 4 6.90 -7.71 18.62
CA THR A 4 6.23 -8.84 17.97
C THR A 4 5.81 -8.53 16.54
N ALA A 5 5.29 -7.32 16.29
CA ALA A 5 4.95 -6.87 14.96
C ALA A 5 6.19 -6.70 14.08
N ALA A 6 7.28 -6.14 14.62
CA ALA A 6 8.54 -6.02 13.89
C ALA A 6 9.07 -7.37 13.40
N VAL A 7 9.16 -8.36 14.31
CA VAL A 7 9.61 -9.72 13.98
C VAL A 7 8.73 -10.36 12.90
N ARG A 8 7.41 -10.16 12.98
CA ARG A 8 6.46 -10.67 11.97
C ARG A 8 6.74 -10.09 10.58
N TYR A 9 6.84 -8.77 10.46
CA TYR A 9 7.06 -8.15 9.15
C TYR A 9 8.43 -8.47 8.60
N ARG A 10 9.47 -8.50 9.44
CA ARG A 10 10.82 -8.93 9.05
C ARG A 10 10.77 -10.32 8.41
N LYS A 11 10.07 -11.27 9.04
CA LYS A 11 9.86 -12.61 8.47
C LYS A 11 9.21 -12.56 7.09
N TYR A 12 8.25 -11.67 6.84
CA TYR A 12 7.65 -11.56 5.51
C TYR A 12 8.67 -11.15 4.44
N PHE A 13 9.52 -10.16 4.71
CA PHE A 13 10.56 -9.78 3.76
C PHE A 13 11.64 -10.86 3.58
N ASP A 14 11.93 -11.63 4.63
CA ASP A 14 12.96 -12.67 4.59
C ASP A 14 12.50 -13.93 3.84
N THR A 15 11.19 -14.23 3.82
CA THR A 15 10.69 -15.51 3.29
C THR A 15 9.69 -15.40 2.14
N ALA A 16 9.16 -14.21 1.84
CA ALA A 16 8.23 -14.04 0.72
C ALA A 16 8.98 -14.15 -0.61
N GLU A 17 8.44 -14.96 -1.51
CA GLU A 17 8.91 -15.08 -2.89
C GLU A 17 7.75 -14.79 -3.83
N ILE A 18 8.04 -14.25 -5.03
CA ILE A 18 7.03 -14.03 -6.07
C ILE A 18 6.94 -15.30 -6.92
N PRO A 19 5.82 -16.05 -6.91
CA PRO A 19 5.67 -17.23 -7.74
C PRO A 19 5.73 -16.87 -9.23
N ALA A 20 6.21 -17.79 -10.07
CA ALA A 20 6.34 -17.57 -11.52
C ALA A 20 5.02 -17.14 -12.21
N GLY A 21 3.88 -17.67 -11.73
CA GLY A 21 2.55 -17.30 -12.22
C GLY A 21 2.15 -15.84 -11.93
N GLU A 22 2.73 -15.24 -10.90
CA GLU A 22 2.45 -13.87 -10.46
C GLU A 22 3.43 -12.85 -11.04
N SER A 23 4.57 -13.29 -11.57
CA SER A 23 5.66 -12.40 -12.02
C SER A 23 5.21 -11.35 -13.03
N LYS A 24 4.34 -11.70 -13.99
CA LYS A 24 3.82 -10.75 -14.99
C LYS A 24 2.96 -9.65 -14.34
N LYS A 25 2.14 -10.03 -13.36
CA LYS A 25 1.24 -9.12 -12.63
C LYS A 25 2.07 -8.14 -11.80
N VAL A 26 3.04 -8.65 -11.05
CA VAL A 26 3.94 -7.83 -10.22
C VAL A 26 4.83 -6.93 -11.09
N ALA A 27 5.34 -7.42 -12.22
CA ALA A 27 6.12 -6.59 -13.15
C ALA A 27 5.29 -5.43 -13.74
N ALA A 28 3.99 -5.64 -14.01
CA ALA A 28 3.12 -4.56 -14.45
C ALA A 28 2.89 -3.51 -13.36
N ALA A 29 2.74 -3.92 -12.10
CA ALA A 29 2.64 -3.01 -10.95
C ALA A 29 3.94 -2.20 -10.77
N LEU A 30 5.11 -2.86 -10.88
CA LEU A 30 6.41 -2.19 -10.87
C LEU A 30 6.50 -1.14 -12.00
N GLY A 31 6.10 -1.50 -13.22
CA GLY A 31 6.10 -0.57 -14.35
C GLY A 31 5.27 0.69 -14.09
N ARG A 32 4.06 0.54 -13.51
CA ARG A 32 3.22 1.68 -13.11
C ARG A 32 3.86 2.51 -12.01
N ALA A 33 4.43 1.85 -10.99
CA ALA A 33 5.10 2.52 -9.88
C ALA A 33 6.26 3.40 -10.38
N LEU A 34 7.08 2.85 -11.29
CA LEU A 34 8.21 3.58 -11.89
C LEU A 34 7.76 4.70 -12.82
N HIS A 35 6.72 4.47 -13.64
CA HIS A 35 6.15 5.51 -14.50
C HIS A 35 5.70 6.74 -13.70
N ASN A 36 5.13 6.51 -12.52
CA ASN A 36 4.59 7.53 -11.64
C ASN A 36 5.58 8.04 -10.57
N ARG A 37 6.83 7.55 -10.57
CA ARG A 37 7.80 7.76 -9.48
C ARG A 37 7.97 9.22 -9.07
N ALA A 38 8.16 10.13 -10.03
CA ALA A 38 8.39 11.54 -9.74
C ALA A 38 7.22 12.19 -8.97
N ARG A 39 5.99 11.73 -9.24
CA ARG A 39 4.76 12.20 -8.58
C ARG A 39 4.63 11.64 -7.17
N TYR A 40 5.03 10.38 -6.96
CA TYR A 40 5.11 9.82 -5.62
C TYR A 40 6.19 10.51 -4.79
N GLU A 41 7.36 10.74 -5.37
CA GLU A 41 8.48 11.41 -4.69
C GLU A 41 8.15 12.85 -4.29
N SER A 42 7.38 13.60 -5.09
CA SER A 42 6.97 14.97 -4.73
C SER A 42 6.11 14.99 -3.48
N VAL A 43 5.07 14.15 -3.41
CA VAL A 43 4.19 14.02 -2.23
C VAL A 43 4.96 13.45 -1.04
N ALA A 44 5.73 12.38 -1.26
CA ALA A 44 6.49 11.69 -0.23
C ALA A 44 7.43 12.62 0.54
N ARG A 45 8.09 13.55 -0.18
CA ARG A 45 8.93 14.59 0.44
C ARG A 45 8.12 15.57 1.30
N LEU A 46 6.93 15.97 0.85
CA LEU A 46 6.08 16.91 1.58
C LEU A 46 5.57 16.31 2.89
N ILE A 47 5.14 15.04 2.86
CA ILE A 47 4.56 14.37 4.03
C ILE A 47 5.57 13.57 4.85
N GLY A 48 6.84 13.47 4.43
CA GLY A 48 7.91 12.81 5.19
C GLY A 48 7.76 11.29 5.27
N VAL A 49 7.45 10.63 4.15
CA VAL A 49 7.39 9.17 4.04
C VAL A 49 8.20 8.69 2.82
N PRO A 50 8.56 7.39 2.71
CA PRO A 50 9.20 6.85 1.52
C PRO A 50 8.21 6.81 0.34
N TRP A 51 8.65 7.21 -0.86
CA TRP A 51 7.80 7.19 -2.05
C TRP A 51 7.31 5.77 -2.40
N VAL A 52 8.11 4.75 -2.07
CA VAL A 52 7.76 3.33 -2.26
C VAL A 52 6.54 2.91 -1.43
N LEU A 53 6.28 3.56 -0.29
CA LEU A 53 5.06 3.35 0.50
C LEU A 53 3.84 3.86 -0.27
N LEU A 54 3.91 5.08 -0.80
CA LEU A 54 2.82 5.69 -1.56
C LEU A 54 2.53 4.93 -2.84
N ALA A 55 3.57 4.48 -3.54
CA ALA A 55 3.42 3.67 -4.75
C ALA A 55 2.68 2.36 -4.46
N ALA A 56 3.00 1.68 -3.36
CA ALA A 56 2.34 0.44 -2.97
C ALA A 56 0.88 0.66 -2.54
N LEU A 57 0.60 1.68 -1.72
CA LEU A 57 -0.77 2.02 -1.32
C LEU A 57 -1.63 2.42 -2.53
N HIS A 58 -1.10 3.26 -3.42
CA HIS A 58 -1.86 3.67 -4.60
C HIS A 58 -2.08 2.52 -5.59
N GLU A 59 -1.16 1.56 -5.68
CA GLU A 59 -1.37 0.33 -6.44
C GLU A 59 -2.52 -0.51 -5.85
N ARG A 60 -2.61 -0.62 -4.53
CA ARG A 60 -3.71 -1.30 -3.81
C ARG A 60 -5.06 -0.64 -4.02
N GLU A 61 -5.13 0.68 -3.88
CA GLU A 61 -6.40 1.43 -3.92
C GLU A 61 -6.89 1.73 -5.34
N ALA A 62 -5.97 1.92 -6.28
CA ALA A 62 -6.31 2.47 -7.59
C ALA A 62 -5.48 1.92 -8.75
N THR A 63 -4.67 0.88 -8.53
CA THR A 63 -3.78 0.32 -9.57
C THR A 63 -2.89 1.40 -10.19
N GLY A 64 -2.43 2.34 -9.37
CA GLY A 64 -1.58 3.46 -9.80
C GLY A 64 -2.26 4.50 -10.70
N ASN A 65 -3.59 4.50 -10.79
CA ASN A 65 -4.33 5.41 -11.67
C ASN A 65 -4.42 6.82 -11.07
N MET A 66 -3.67 7.75 -11.66
CA MET A 66 -3.57 9.15 -11.22
C MET A 66 -4.83 10.00 -11.39
N SER A 67 -5.90 9.44 -11.94
CA SER A 67 -7.24 10.05 -11.98
C SER A 67 -8.17 9.50 -10.90
N ARG A 68 -7.61 8.84 -9.87
CA ARG A 68 -8.34 8.29 -8.74
C ARG A 68 -7.78 8.77 -7.40
N HIS A 69 -8.65 8.81 -6.40
CA HIS A 69 -8.31 9.15 -5.03
C HIS A 69 -7.33 8.13 -4.44
N PRO A 70 -6.21 8.57 -3.86
CA PRO A 70 -5.23 7.70 -3.23
C PRO A 70 -5.76 6.89 -2.04
N ALA A 71 -6.81 7.36 -1.36
CA ALA A 71 -7.34 6.69 -0.18
C ALA A 71 -8.25 5.50 -0.44
N ASN A 72 -8.95 5.47 -1.59
CA ASN A 72 -10.01 4.48 -1.82
C ASN A 72 -10.34 4.22 -3.30
N GLY A 73 -9.63 4.84 -4.24
CA GLY A 73 -9.82 4.62 -5.68
C GLY A 73 -11.04 5.31 -6.32
N ASP A 74 -11.75 6.17 -5.60
CA ASP A 74 -12.83 6.99 -6.17
C ASP A 74 -12.33 7.87 -7.32
N LYS A 75 -13.22 8.27 -8.24
CA LYS A 75 -12.83 9.20 -9.31
C LYS A 75 -12.45 10.57 -8.73
N LEU A 76 -11.34 11.12 -9.22
CA LEU A 76 -10.75 12.38 -8.74
C LEU A 76 -11.50 13.65 -9.25
N ASP A 77 -12.69 13.50 -9.84
CA ASP A 77 -13.50 14.62 -10.35
C ASP A 77 -14.44 15.21 -9.27
N ARG A 78 -14.50 14.59 -8.09
CA ARG A 78 -15.33 14.98 -6.95
C ARG A 78 -14.72 14.43 -5.66
N ARG A 79 -15.21 14.87 -4.51
CA ARG A 79 -14.81 14.31 -3.21
C ARG A 79 -15.19 12.83 -3.11
N THR A 80 -14.45 12.07 -2.29
CA THR A 80 -14.69 10.64 -2.07
C THR A 80 -16.11 10.36 -1.56
N VAL A 81 -16.73 9.32 -2.10
CA VAL A 81 -18.05 8.80 -1.69
C VAL A 81 -17.93 7.51 -0.91
N HIS A 82 -16.85 6.73 -1.15
CA HIS A 82 -16.47 5.57 -0.35
C HIS A 82 -15.65 5.99 0.87
N VAL A 83 -15.55 5.11 1.86
CA VAL A 83 -14.78 5.39 3.09
C VAL A 83 -13.28 5.45 2.73
N PRO A 84 -12.52 6.44 3.22
CA PRO A 84 -12.97 7.60 4.00
C PRO A 84 -13.74 8.62 3.15
N LYS A 85 -14.98 8.97 3.55
CA LYS A 85 -15.89 9.83 2.77
C LYS A 85 -15.56 11.33 2.90
N GLY A 86 -15.78 12.07 1.83
CA GLY A 86 -15.70 13.54 1.80
C GLY A 86 -14.29 14.11 1.71
N LEU A 87 -13.28 13.30 1.37
CA LEU A 87 -11.90 13.76 1.14
C LEU A 87 -11.70 14.22 -0.31
N PRO A 88 -10.71 15.09 -0.56
CA PRO A 88 -9.95 15.89 0.42
C PRO A 88 -10.81 17.06 0.92
N LYS A 89 -10.86 17.36 2.22
CA LYS A 89 -11.72 18.40 2.85
C LYS A 89 -11.20 19.83 2.67
N ARG A 90 -9.89 20.03 2.59
CA ARG A 90 -9.26 21.35 2.72
C ARG A 90 -9.04 22.08 1.40
N ILE A 91 -9.23 21.39 0.28
CA ILE A 91 -9.02 21.93 -1.06
C ILE A 91 -10.30 21.86 -1.88
N ASP A 92 -10.43 22.78 -2.83
CA ASP A 92 -11.50 22.82 -3.83
C ASP A 92 -10.97 22.37 -5.20
N PRO A 93 -11.84 21.89 -6.10
CA PRO A 93 -11.43 21.44 -7.43
C PRO A 93 -10.82 22.59 -8.26
N PRO A 94 -9.93 22.28 -9.22
CA PRO A 94 -9.64 20.94 -9.74
C PRO A 94 -8.70 20.11 -8.83
N PHE A 95 -9.05 18.84 -8.64
CA PHE A 95 -8.24 17.91 -7.87
C PHE A 95 -7.14 17.27 -8.74
N THR A 96 -6.01 17.01 -8.11
CA THR A 96 -4.85 16.29 -8.68
C THR A 96 -4.42 15.23 -7.68
N TYR A 97 -3.77 14.15 -8.14
CA TYR A 97 -3.29 13.13 -7.22
C TYR A 97 -2.46 13.75 -6.09
N GLU A 98 -1.57 14.69 -6.44
CA GLU A 98 -0.66 15.33 -5.50
C GLU A 98 -1.37 16.11 -4.40
N ASN A 99 -2.35 16.95 -4.76
CA ASN A 99 -3.06 17.77 -3.78
C ASN A 99 -4.03 16.95 -2.91
N CYS A 100 -4.59 15.86 -3.45
CA CYS A 100 -5.39 14.91 -2.71
C CYS A 100 -4.55 14.07 -1.74
N ALA A 101 -3.42 13.54 -2.23
CA ALA A 101 -2.57 12.61 -1.50
C ALA A 101 -2.00 13.22 -0.22
N GLU A 102 -1.71 14.52 -0.18
CA GLU A 102 -1.26 15.20 1.04
C GLU A 102 -2.25 15.06 2.19
N GLU A 103 -3.54 15.25 1.92
CA GLU A 103 -4.59 15.14 2.94
C GLU A 103 -4.97 13.67 3.19
N GLU A 104 -5.11 12.89 2.13
CA GLU A 104 -5.55 11.50 2.20
C GLU A 104 -4.54 10.57 2.87
N TYR A 105 -3.25 10.89 2.81
CA TYR A 105 -2.20 10.17 3.53
C TYR A 105 -1.77 10.85 4.84
N ALA A 106 -2.46 11.89 5.30
CA ALA A 106 -2.09 12.61 6.52
C ALA A 106 -2.05 11.70 7.76
N GLU A 107 -2.88 10.66 7.80
CA GLU A 107 -2.98 9.70 8.91
C GLU A 107 -1.98 8.54 8.85
N LEU A 108 -1.13 8.47 7.81
CA LEU A 108 -0.10 7.44 7.72
C LEU A 108 0.78 7.47 8.96
N ARG A 109 0.93 6.30 9.58
CA ARG A 109 1.73 6.17 10.79
C ARG A 109 3.21 6.13 10.42
N LYS A 110 4.02 6.83 11.21
CA LYS A 110 5.45 7.05 10.95
C LYS A 110 6.28 6.60 12.15
N PRO A 111 7.53 6.15 11.93
CA PRO A 111 8.49 5.91 13.01
C PRO A 111 8.74 7.21 13.79
N LYS A 112 8.82 7.11 15.13
CA LYS A 112 8.99 8.28 16.01
C LYS A 112 10.36 8.95 15.85
N ASP A 113 11.38 8.15 15.57
CA ASP A 113 12.76 8.58 15.29
C ASP A 113 12.97 8.97 13.81
N GLY A 114 11.94 8.85 12.97
CA GLY A 114 12.00 9.13 11.54
C GLY A 114 12.74 8.07 10.72
N ILE A 115 13.20 6.98 11.34
CA ILE A 115 13.98 5.94 10.66
C ILE A 115 13.01 4.92 10.05
N TRP A 116 12.91 4.95 8.72
CA TRP A 116 12.12 3.98 7.98
C TRP A 116 12.90 2.68 7.78
N THR A 117 12.22 1.58 8.03
CA THR A 117 12.67 0.21 7.77
C THR A 117 11.58 -0.55 7.02
N GLU A 118 11.92 -1.69 6.43
CA GLU A 118 10.97 -2.58 5.76
C GLU A 118 9.77 -2.93 6.65
N GLU A 119 10.00 -3.17 7.94
CA GLU A 119 8.93 -3.45 8.90
C GLU A 119 8.03 -2.25 9.14
N TRP A 120 8.59 -1.04 9.19
CA TRP A 120 7.80 0.18 9.32
C TRP A 120 6.98 0.46 8.06
N LEU A 121 7.50 0.14 6.88
CA LEU A 121 6.73 0.18 5.63
C LEU A 121 5.53 -0.75 5.70
N ALA A 122 5.76 -2.02 6.01
CA ALA A 122 4.70 -3.03 6.10
C ALA A 122 3.67 -2.69 7.18
N TRP A 123 4.10 -2.27 8.37
CA TRP A 123 3.18 -1.90 9.44
C TRP A 123 2.35 -0.65 9.09
N SER A 124 2.97 0.36 8.48
CA SER A 124 2.25 1.58 8.07
C SER A 124 1.23 1.26 6.97
N ALA A 125 1.60 0.43 5.99
CA ALA A 125 0.70 -0.01 4.93
C ALA A 125 -0.46 -0.86 5.45
N GLU A 126 -0.21 -1.81 6.35
CA GLU A 126 -1.28 -2.60 6.95
C GLU A 126 -2.18 -1.75 7.84
N HIS A 127 -1.63 -0.81 8.62
CA HIS A 127 -2.44 0.11 9.41
C HIS A 127 -3.35 0.98 8.53
N PHE A 128 -2.86 1.40 7.35
CA PHE A 128 -3.67 2.18 6.41
C PHE A 128 -4.85 1.37 5.84
N ASN A 129 -4.62 0.11 5.48
CA ASN A 129 -5.67 -0.78 4.93
C ASN A 129 -6.57 -1.39 6.01
N GLY A 130 -6.07 -1.57 7.23
CA GLY A 130 -6.77 -2.18 8.37
C GLY A 130 -5.97 -3.30 9.05
N MET A 131 -5.91 -3.26 10.38
CA MET A 131 -5.11 -4.17 11.23
C MET A 131 -5.78 -5.53 11.53
N GLY A 132 -6.90 -5.87 10.88
CA GLY A 132 -7.68 -7.07 11.20
C GLY A 132 -6.87 -8.37 11.11
N TYR A 133 -6.03 -8.49 10.07
CA TYR A 133 -5.15 -9.65 9.87
C TYR A 133 -4.07 -9.75 10.93
N ALA A 134 -3.37 -8.64 11.20
CA ALA A 134 -2.39 -8.60 12.26
C ALA A 134 -2.96 -8.97 13.63
N MET A 135 -4.18 -8.52 13.95
CA MET A 135 -4.90 -8.86 15.19
C MET A 135 -5.33 -10.34 15.23
N ALA A 136 -5.69 -10.91 14.08
CA ALA A 136 -5.98 -12.34 13.93
C ALA A 136 -4.71 -13.21 13.81
N ASN A 137 -3.51 -12.63 13.90
CA ASN A 137 -2.23 -13.31 13.69
C ASN A 137 -2.13 -14.03 12.33
N ARG A 138 -2.70 -13.43 11.27
CA ARG A 138 -2.67 -13.95 9.91
C ARG A 138 -1.87 -13.03 8.97
N PRO A 139 -1.28 -13.55 7.88
CA PRO A 139 -0.74 -12.72 6.82
C PRO A 139 -1.81 -11.84 6.18
N SER A 140 -1.53 -10.54 6.09
CA SER A 140 -2.46 -9.60 5.47
C SER A 140 -2.37 -9.68 3.94
N PRO A 141 -3.47 -9.97 3.21
CA PRO A 141 -3.44 -9.98 1.75
C PRO A 141 -3.06 -8.60 1.17
N TYR A 142 -3.35 -7.51 1.87
CA TYR A 142 -2.86 -6.17 1.50
C TYR A 142 -1.32 -6.10 1.41
N LEU A 143 -0.62 -6.90 2.20
CA LEU A 143 0.84 -6.98 2.21
C LEU A 143 1.37 -8.10 1.31
N VAL A 144 0.86 -9.32 1.47
CA VAL A 144 1.50 -10.54 0.94
C VAL A 144 0.84 -11.13 -0.31
N ALA A 145 -0.23 -10.53 -0.82
CA ALA A 145 -0.83 -11.01 -2.07
C ALA A 145 0.19 -11.03 -3.22
N SER A 146 0.08 -12.03 -4.10
CA SER A 146 1.08 -12.31 -5.15
C SER A 146 2.44 -12.80 -4.63
N THR A 147 2.51 -13.33 -3.40
CA THR A 147 3.70 -13.99 -2.84
C THR A 147 3.39 -15.41 -2.35
N THR A 148 4.44 -16.18 -2.04
CA THR A 148 4.33 -17.50 -1.39
C THR A 148 3.71 -17.48 0.00
N LEU A 149 3.52 -16.30 0.62
CA LEU A 149 2.91 -16.15 1.94
C LEU A 149 1.40 -15.85 1.89
N GLU A 150 0.82 -15.73 0.70
CA GLU A 150 -0.62 -15.51 0.56
C GLU A 150 -1.43 -16.71 1.03
N GLU A 151 -2.40 -16.47 1.90
CA GLU A 151 -3.41 -17.43 2.33
C GLU A 151 -4.78 -17.00 1.80
N SER A 152 -5.70 -17.95 1.60
CA SER A 152 -7.10 -17.61 1.31
C SER A 152 -7.75 -16.93 2.51
N GLY A 153 -8.61 -15.94 2.26
CA GLY A 153 -9.25 -15.16 3.31
C GLY A 153 -9.09 -13.67 3.10
N LYS A 154 -10.07 -13.02 2.46
CA LYS A 154 -10.05 -11.57 2.24
C LYS A 154 -11.24 -10.87 2.90
N TYR A 155 -11.01 -9.76 3.60
CA TYR A 155 -12.06 -8.79 3.89
C TYR A 155 -12.41 -8.07 2.58
N THR A 156 -13.57 -8.37 2.00
CA THR A 156 -14.02 -7.75 0.74
C THR A 156 -14.74 -6.43 0.97
N SER A 157 -15.19 -6.18 2.21
CA SER A 157 -15.71 -4.90 2.69
C SER A 157 -15.59 -4.85 4.22
N ASP A 158 -15.86 -3.68 4.81
CA ASP A 158 -15.87 -3.50 6.26
C ASP A 158 -16.77 -4.57 6.93
N GLY A 159 -16.19 -5.34 7.85
CA GLY A 159 -16.87 -6.43 8.55
C GLY A 159 -17.19 -7.69 7.74
N HIS A 160 -16.89 -7.78 6.44
CA HIS A 160 -17.21 -8.93 5.60
C HIS A 160 -15.96 -9.72 5.20
N PHE A 161 -15.71 -10.84 5.88
CA PHE A 161 -14.60 -11.75 5.62
C PHE A 161 -15.06 -12.92 4.74
N ASP A 162 -14.39 -13.12 3.60
CA ASP A 162 -14.56 -14.30 2.73
C ASP A 162 -13.34 -15.21 2.85
N GLU A 163 -13.52 -16.36 3.53
CA GLU A 163 -12.49 -17.36 3.80
C GLU A 163 -11.86 -17.99 2.54
N SER A 164 -12.58 -17.96 1.41
CA SER A 164 -12.16 -18.60 0.16
C SER A 164 -11.50 -17.64 -0.83
N HIS A 165 -11.60 -16.33 -0.59
CA HIS A 165 -11.12 -15.33 -1.54
C HIS A 165 -9.59 -15.21 -1.50
N LEU A 166 -8.96 -15.39 -2.67
CA LEU A 166 -7.57 -14.99 -2.93
C LEU A 166 -7.56 -13.58 -3.52
N ASP A 167 -6.57 -12.79 -3.16
CA ASP A 167 -6.51 -11.41 -3.60
C ASP A 167 -5.92 -11.31 -5.01
N GLY A 168 -6.77 -10.93 -5.98
CA GLY A 168 -6.32 -10.73 -7.35
C GLY A 168 -5.34 -9.55 -7.53
N GLN A 169 -5.25 -8.65 -6.55
CA GLN A 169 -4.37 -7.48 -6.58
C GLN A 169 -2.96 -7.79 -6.05
N VAL A 170 -1.97 -6.99 -6.45
CA VAL A 170 -0.58 -7.12 -5.98
C VAL A 170 -0.48 -6.60 -4.53
N GLY A 171 0.12 -7.37 -3.63
CA GLY A 171 0.41 -6.96 -2.27
C GLY A 171 1.60 -5.99 -2.19
N CYS A 172 1.65 -5.17 -1.14
CA CYS A 172 2.72 -4.19 -0.96
C CYS A 172 4.12 -4.82 -0.94
N ILE A 173 4.29 -5.96 -0.24
CA ILE A 173 5.58 -6.65 -0.13
C ILE A 173 6.01 -7.23 -1.47
N ALA A 174 5.07 -7.77 -2.26
CA ALA A 174 5.38 -8.26 -3.61
C ALA A 174 5.94 -7.14 -4.49
N LEU A 175 5.33 -5.94 -4.44
CA LEU A 175 5.83 -4.77 -5.18
C LEU A 175 7.22 -4.33 -4.68
N TRP A 176 7.44 -4.29 -3.37
CA TRP A 176 8.74 -3.89 -2.81
C TRP A 176 9.85 -4.89 -3.10
N ILE A 177 9.56 -6.20 -3.10
CA ILE A 177 10.51 -7.24 -3.57
C ILE A 177 10.90 -6.98 -5.03
N ALA A 178 9.92 -6.69 -5.89
CA ALA A 178 10.20 -6.37 -7.29
C ALA A 178 10.99 -5.07 -7.46
N MET A 179 10.74 -4.06 -6.62
CA MET A 179 11.54 -2.83 -6.56
C MET A 179 12.99 -3.12 -6.18
N ARG A 180 13.23 -3.93 -5.13
CA ARG A 180 14.58 -4.34 -4.72
C ARG A 180 15.31 -5.06 -5.84
N ALA A 181 14.65 -6.01 -6.50
CA ALA A 181 15.20 -6.73 -7.65
C ALA A 181 15.54 -5.80 -8.84
N ALA A 182 14.83 -4.68 -8.99
CA ALA A 182 15.10 -3.64 -9.97
C ALA A 182 16.15 -2.59 -9.52
N GLY A 183 16.80 -2.80 -8.36
CA GLY A 183 17.81 -1.88 -7.83
C GLY A 183 17.25 -0.61 -7.18
N ILE A 184 15.95 -0.59 -6.89
CA ILE A 184 15.32 0.50 -6.12
C ILE A 184 15.55 0.25 -4.63
N SER A 185 16.01 1.30 -3.93
CA SER A 185 16.14 1.27 -2.47
C SER A 185 14.76 1.20 -1.82
N VAL A 186 14.53 0.13 -1.06
CA VAL A 186 13.44 0.00 -0.09
C VAL A 186 14.11 0.13 1.29
N PRO A 187 13.72 1.09 2.13
CA PRO A 187 14.31 1.33 3.45
C PRO A 187 14.31 0.10 4.35
#